data_AF-A0A2M7V468-F1
#
_entry.id   AF-A0A2M7V468-F1
#
_cell.length_a   1.000
_cell.length_b   1.000
_cell.length_c   1.000
_cell.angle_alpha   90.00
_cell.angle_beta   90.00
_cell.angle_gamma   90.00
#
_symmetry.space_group_name_H-M   'P 1'
#
loop_
_entity.id
_entity.type
_entity.pdbx_description
1 polymer ?
#
loop_
_entity_poly.entity_id
_entity_poly.type
_entity_poly.pdbx_seq_one_letter_code
_entity_poly.pdbx_strand_id
1 'polypeptide(L)'
;MATVPVKQSDGTIVYMTLEEIEAASDTTGQEPQSEEVEEHTPKEMPKNVSVDTPETEKKELPMAEKTALQEISQPTQQKQGTEKKIENVPTQSAVSPSLSVDASLPKNIVQKNEPEKKQQKPPVTKTNEESVPLPKKLVEASSHDLSTSTPVGDYFVDIARAHEWDERDHVSPLEERVGETDGRHHTGNPLPASRYEDTKAVLQMLSFSIPQDLRSRLHSLIQSRMKDVRSDQQLIDYAMRSSDQGGLSLSHSQAETLVEAIHSTLALRKEEHIPSPRKTVMTAPVPKNRARGPSTPVVVSDESPLSERGEKQTSFTDIHPPEKIQQTVGPLEEMAQFTLTDLRRYNQDPVKAMALLQDKVHLIREESYLEYQKIKIAWQQSPLYQQYLSQIAQALRERVPLVQLASQELTPEDMNVIAGFSAMLRM
;
A
#
# COMPACT_ATOMS: atom_id res chain seq x y z
N MET A 1 -7.86 -38.46 12.13
CA MET A 1 -6.97 -38.60 10.97
C MET A 1 -7.06 -37.29 10.19
N ALA A 2 -5.97 -36.56 10.06
CA ALA A 2 -5.95 -35.30 9.30
C ALA A 2 -5.78 -35.63 7.81
N THR A 3 -6.65 -35.10 6.97
CA THR A 3 -6.61 -35.27 5.50
C THR A 3 -6.30 -33.95 4.83
N VAL A 4 -5.48 -33.96 3.80
CA VAL A 4 -5.04 -32.76 3.05
C VAL A 4 -5.64 -32.80 1.64
N PRO A 5 -6.25 -31.70 1.14
CA PRO A 5 -6.74 -31.64 -0.24
C PRO A 5 -5.57 -31.54 -1.23
N VAL A 6 -5.47 -32.52 -2.14
CA VAL A 6 -4.50 -32.55 -3.25
C VAL A 6 -5.26 -32.41 -4.56
N LYS A 7 -4.78 -31.53 -5.45
CA LYS A 7 -5.38 -31.29 -6.77
C LYS A 7 -4.70 -32.18 -7.81
N GLN A 8 -5.47 -33.08 -8.44
CA GLN A 8 -4.99 -33.93 -9.52
C GLN A 8 -4.91 -33.15 -10.85
N SER A 9 -4.23 -33.71 -11.86
CA SER A 9 -4.02 -33.09 -13.18
C SER A 9 -5.31 -32.87 -13.97
N ASP A 10 -6.37 -33.60 -13.65
CA ASP A 10 -7.72 -33.47 -14.19
C ASP A 10 -8.51 -32.29 -13.56
N GLY A 11 -7.94 -31.64 -12.53
CA GLY A 11 -8.56 -30.54 -11.79
C GLY A 11 -9.43 -30.98 -10.61
N THR A 12 -9.55 -32.28 -10.35
CA THR A 12 -10.32 -32.83 -9.22
C THR A 12 -9.55 -32.68 -7.91
N ILE A 13 -10.22 -32.29 -6.82
CA ILE A 13 -9.64 -32.20 -5.48
C ILE A 13 -9.94 -33.50 -4.73
N VAL A 14 -8.90 -34.23 -4.36
CA VAL A 14 -8.98 -35.48 -3.59
C VAL A 14 -8.34 -35.26 -2.22
N TYR A 15 -9.00 -35.69 -1.16
CA TYR A 15 -8.45 -35.60 0.20
C TYR A 15 -7.64 -36.85 0.49
N MET A 16 -6.33 -36.71 0.62
CA MET A 16 -5.41 -37.81 0.92
C MET A 16 -4.90 -37.71 2.36
N THR A 17 -4.62 -38.86 2.96
CA THR A 17 -3.93 -38.95 4.25
C THR A 17 -2.42 -38.78 4.07
N LEU A 18 -1.71 -38.39 5.13
CA LEU A 18 -0.25 -38.21 5.07
C LEU A 18 0.50 -39.49 4.63
N GLU A 19 0.02 -40.67 5.05
CA GLU A 19 0.60 -41.97 4.66
C GLU A 19 0.47 -42.25 3.15
N GLU A 20 -0.65 -41.84 2.54
CA GLU A 20 -0.85 -41.99 1.09
C GLU A 20 0.02 -41.02 0.27
N ILE A 21 0.33 -39.84 0.84
CA ILE A 21 1.21 -38.86 0.18
C ILE A 21 2.66 -39.37 0.15
N GLU A 22 3.15 -39.96 1.25
CA GLU A 22 4.50 -40.55 1.30
C GLU A 22 4.64 -41.74 0.34
N ALA A 23 3.62 -42.61 0.25
CA ALA A 23 3.63 -43.72 -0.70
C ALA A 23 3.63 -43.28 -2.18
N ALA A 24 2.99 -42.14 -2.49
CA ALA A 24 2.96 -41.61 -3.85
C ALA A 24 4.30 -40.99 -4.28
N SER A 25 5.08 -40.40 -3.35
CA SER A 25 6.39 -39.81 -3.66
C SER A 25 7.44 -40.84 -4.05
N ASP A 26 7.39 -42.06 -3.51
CA ASP A 26 8.40 -43.10 -3.77
C ASP A 26 8.28 -43.73 -5.16
N THR A 27 7.14 -43.56 -5.84
CA THR A 27 6.88 -44.23 -7.13
C THR A 27 7.35 -43.41 -8.35
N THR A 28 7.73 -42.14 -8.18
CA THR A 28 8.05 -41.22 -9.30
C THR A 28 9.54 -41.25 -9.70
N GLY A 29 10.34 -42.18 -9.16
CA GLY A 29 11.78 -42.30 -9.42
C GLY A 29 12.20 -43.15 -10.62
N GLN A 30 11.27 -43.71 -11.41
CA GLN A 30 11.62 -44.48 -12.62
C GLN A 30 11.57 -43.60 -13.87
N GLU A 31 12.78 -43.28 -14.34
CA GLU A 31 13.12 -42.63 -15.61
C GLU A 31 12.46 -43.38 -16.78
N PRO A 32 11.61 -42.72 -17.60
CA PRO A 32 10.99 -43.38 -18.74
C PRO A 32 12.06 -43.66 -19.80
N GLN A 33 12.32 -44.95 -20.02
CA GLN A 33 13.12 -45.42 -21.15
C GLN A 33 12.43 -45.02 -22.45
N SER A 34 13.19 -44.33 -23.28
CA SER A 34 12.87 -43.90 -24.63
C SER A 34 12.44 -45.08 -25.51
N GLU A 35 11.17 -45.12 -25.89
CA GLU A 35 10.65 -45.98 -26.94
C GLU A 35 11.00 -45.38 -28.32
N GLU A 36 11.63 -46.23 -29.12
CA GLU A 36 12.14 -46.04 -30.46
C GLU A 36 10.96 -45.87 -31.45
N VAL A 37 10.78 -44.66 -32.00
CA VAL A 37 9.77 -44.40 -33.03
C VAL A 37 10.40 -44.54 -34.41
N GLU A 38 9.92 -45.55 -35.14
CA GLU A 38 10.29 -45.86 -36.51
C GLU A 38 10.06 -44.72 -37.50
N GLU A 39 11.00 -44.69 -38.45
CA GLU A 39 11.18 -43.82 -39.59
C GLU A 39 10.06 -44.01 -40.64
N HIS A 40 9.19 -43.00 -40.79
CA HIS A 40 8.24 -42.94 -41.92
C HIS A 40 8.60 -41.82 -42.90
N THR A 41 9.00 -42.25 -44.10
CA THR A 41 9.27 -41.47 -45.31
C THR A 41 8.11 -40.58 -45.76
N PRO A 42 8.39 -39.40 -46.36
CA PRO A 42 7.36 -38.45 -46.80
C PRO A 42 6.76 -38.81 -48.16
N LYS A 43 5.43 -38.78 -48.25
CA LYS A 43 4.66 -38.92 -49.49
C LYS A 43 4.12 -37.56 -49.95
N GLU A 44 4.22 -37.36 -51.26
CA GLU A 44 3.90 -36.19 -52.08
C GLU A 44 2.69 -35.34 -51.68
N MET A 45 2.87 -34.02 -51.81
CA MET A 45 1.81 -33.01 -51.84
C MET A 45 1.22 -32.85 -53.25
N PRO A 46 -0.09 -32.62 -53.41
CA PRO A 46 -0.64 -31.92 -54.55
C PRO A 46 -0.91 -30.42 -54.26
N LYS A 47 -0.84 -29.67 -55.36
CA LYS A 47 -0.93 -28.21 -55.51
C LYS A 47 -2.32 -27.61 -55.22
N ASN A 48 -2.29 -26.28 -55.05
CA ASN A 48 -3.34 -25.27 -55.28
C ASN A 48 -4.52 -25.20 -54.31
N VAL A 49 -4.64 -24.06 -53.60
CA VAL A 49 -5.81 -23.15 -53.67
C VAL A 49 -5.34 -21.72 -53.34
N SER A 50 -5.56 -20.80 -54.29
CA SER A 50 -5.50 -19.34 -54.10
C SER A 50 -6.59 -18.86 -53.15
N VAL A 51 -6.27 -17.93 -52.26
CA VAL A 51 -7.29 -17.10 -51.58
C VAL A 51 -6.87 -15.64 -51.66
N ASP A 52 -7.77 -14.87 -52.26
CA ASP A 52 -7.75 -13.43 -52.48
C ASP A 52 -7.72 -12.62 -51.18
N THR A 53 -6.94 -11.55 -51.20
CA THR A 53 -6.87 -10.50 -50.18
C THR A 53 -7.82 -9.36 -50.58
N PRO A 54 -8.76 -8.91 -49.73
CA PRO A 54 -9.46 -7.66 -49.98
C PRO A 54 -8.69 -6.47 -49.42
N GLU A 55 -8.49 -5.54 -50.33
CA GLU A 55 -7.93 -4.20 -50.26
C GLU A 55 -8.84 -3.27 -49.42
N THR A 56 -8.32 -2.67 -48.35
CA THR A 56 -9.07 -1.68 -47.55
C THR A 56 -8.77 -0.27 -48.04
N GLU A 57 -9.78 0.26 -48.73
CA GLU A 57 -9.86 1.54 -49.41
C GLU A 57 -9.89 2.72 -48.40
N LYS A 58 -9.03 3.72 -48.64
CA LYS A 58 -9.06 5.03 -48.00
C LYS A 58 -10.24 5.84 -48.52
N LYS A 59 -11.04 6.43 -47.64
CA LYS A 59 -12.04 7.44 -48.00
C LYS A 59 -11.85 8.69 -47.15
N GLU A 60 -11.21 9.69 -47.75
CA GLU A 60 -11.37 11.11 -47.43
C GLU A 60 -12.74 11.60 -47.89
N LEU A 61 -13.32 12.61 -47.22
CA LEU A 61 -14.21 13.68 -47.75
C LEU A 61 -14.76 14.55 -46.57
N PRO A 62 -15.31 15.77 -46.80
CA PRO A 62 -14.68 17.00 -46.32
C PRO A 62 -15.59 18.00 -45.56
N MET A 63 -14.95 19.10 -45.13
CA MET A 63 -15.36 20.51 -44.95
C MET A 63 -16.82 21.00 -44.78
N ALA A 64 -16.90 22.08 -43.96
CA ALA A 64 -17.91 23.14 -43.83
C ALA A 64 -19.15 22.77 -42.99
N GLU A 65 -19.75 23.62 -42.15
CA GLU A 65 -20.13 25.02 -42.37
C GLU A 65 -20.52 25.74 -41.05
N LYS A 66 -20.49 27.08 -41.09
CA LYS A 66 -20.87 28.07 -40.07
C LYS A 66 -22.37 28.04 -39.71
N THR A 67 -22.74 28.49 -38.49
CA THR A 67 -23.95 29.30 -38.10
C THR A 67 -23.85 29.52 -36.57
N ALA A 68 -23.57 30.70 -35.98
CA ALA A 68 -24.30 31.97 -35.84
C ALA A 68 -25.53 31.98 -34.88
N LEU A 69 -25.35 32.66 -33.73
CA LEU A 69 -26.28 33.53 -32.95
C LEU A 69 -27.69 33.07 -32.49
N GLN A 70 -27.94 33.18 -31.18
CA GLN A 70 -29.08 33.81 -30.47
C GLN A 70 -29.05 33.34 -29.00
N GLU A 71 -28.89 34.13 -27.93
CA GLU A 71 -29.48 35.41 -27.49
C GLU A 71 -31.01 35.37 -27.31
N ILE A 72 -31.49 34.84 -26.17
CA ILE A 72 -32.81 35.17 -25.58
C ILE A 72 -32.75 35.13 -24.03
N SER A 73 -32.71 36.33 -23.44
CA SER A 73 -33.60 36.87 -22.40
C SER A 73 -34.05 36.02 -21.19
N GLN A 74 -33.59 36.47 -20.01
CA GLN A 74 -34.43 36.66 -18.79
C GLN A 74 -35.60 37.63 -19.09
N PRO A 75 -36.74 37.74 -18.33
CA PRO A 75 -36.72 37.95 -16.88
C PRO A 75 -37.99 37.56 -16.05
N THR A 76 -37.91 37.85 -14.73
CA THR A 76 -38.98 38.42 -13.88
C THR A 76 -39.70 37.53 -12.83
N GLN A 77 -39.25 37.70 -11.59
CA GLN A 77 -39.97 38.11 -10.35
C GLN A 77 -41.18 37.34 -9.74
N GLN A 78 -41.04 37.20 -8.41
CA GLN A 78 -42.02 37.50 -7.33
C GLN A 78 -43.31 36.69 -7.15
N LYS A 79 -43.46 36.11 -5.94
CA LYS A 79 -44.55 36.31 -4.94
C LYS A 79 -44.26 35.44 -3.70
N GLN A 80 -44.06 36.01 -2.49
CA GLN A 80 -45.10 36.26 -1.46
C GLN A 80 -46.09 35.08 -1.37
N GLY A 81 -46.15 34.25 -0.32
CA GLY A 81 -46.25 34.56 1.11
C GLY A 81 -47.65 34.18 1.56
N THR A 82 -47.82 33.25 2.51
CA THR A 82 -48.97 33.20 3.44
C THR A 82 -48.78 32.15 4.52
N GLU A 83 -48.74 32.64 5.76
CA GLU A 83 -49.03 31.92 6.99
C GLU A 83 -50.45 31.33 6.97
N LYS A 84 -50.66 30.17 7.60
CA LYS A 84 -51.89 29.92 8.37
C LYS A 84 -51.71 28.80 9.41
N LYS A 85 -51.73 29.29 10.65
CA LYS A 85 -52.10 28.68 11.93
C LYS A 85 -53.53 28.11 11.90
N ILE A 86 -53.76 26.93 12.53
CA ILE A 86 -54.97 26.40 13.22
C ILE A 86 -54.53 25.01 13.76
N GLU A 87 -54.33 24.82 15.07
CA GLU A 87 -55.30 24.50 16.14
C GLU A 87 -55.69 23.00 16.22
N ASN A 88 -54.96 22.26 17.05
CA ASN A 88 -55.38 21.52 18.25
C ASN A 88 -56.61 20.56 18.29
N VAL A 89 -56.38 19.41 19.00
CA VAL A 89 -57.31 18.51 19.77
C VAL A 89 -57.91 17.27 19.00
N PRO A 90 -58.18 16.08 19.62
CA PRO A 90 -57.45 15.24 20.60
C PRO A 90 -57.35 13.72 20.25
N THR A 91 -56.50 13.01 21.02
CA THR A 91 -56.62 11.64 21.60
C THR A 91 -57.73 10.68 21.12
N GLN A 92 -57.37 9.47 20.64
CA GLN A 92 -57.88 8.11 21.02
C GLN A 92 -56.86 7.04 20.54
N SER A 93 -56.22 6.28 21.44
CA SER A 93 -56.58 4.94 21.92
C SER A 93 -56.59 3.80 20.87
N ALA A 94 -55.75 2.80 21.16
CA ALA A 94 -55.90 1.36 20.94
C ALA A 94 -56.00 0.83 19.50
N VAL A 95 -55.07 -0.06 19.14
CA VAL A 95 -55.31 -1.53 19.01
C VAL A 95 -54.05 -2.15 18.37
N SER A 96 -53.49 -3.14 19.07
CA SER A 96 -52.46 -4.04 18.55
C SER A 96 -53.12 -5.14 17.72
N PRO A 97 -52.45 -5.67 16.67
CA PRO A 97 -52.68 -7.06 16.27
C PRO A 97 -51.43 -7.89 16.58
N SER A 98 -51.57 -8.74 17.59
CA SER A 98 -50.74 -9.92 17.84
C SER A 98 -50.89 -10.91 16.69
N LEU A 99 -49.81 -11.18 15.97
CA LEU A 99 -49.72 -12.29 15.01
C LEU A 99 -49.00 -13.46 15.69
N SER A 100 -49.79 -14.43 16.11
CA SER A 100 -49.38 -15.78 16.49
C SER A 100 -49.09 -16.57 15.22
N VAL A 101 -47.86 -17.08 15.06
CA VAL A 101 -47.54 -18.11 14.06
C VAL A 101 -47.22 -19.40 14.80
N ASP A 102 -48.02 -20.38 14.44
CA ASP A 102 -48.12 -21.72 14.97
C ASP A 102 -46.99 -22.63 14.48
N ALA A 103 -46.82 -23.72 15.21
CA ALA A 103 -45.83 -24.75 15.07
C ALA A 103 -45.85 -25.48 13.72
N SER A 104 -44.67 -25.95 13.28
CA SER A 104 -44.51 -27.26 12.60
C SER A 104 -43.03 -27.63 12.41
N LEU A 105 -42.54 -28.54 13.26
CA LEU A 105 -41.36 -29.37 12.98
C LEU A 105 -41.77 -30.59 12.15
N PRO A 106 -40.99 -31.03 11.14
CA PRO A 106 -41.06 -32.39 10.65
C PRO A 106 -40.10 -33.30 11.43
N LYS A 107 -40.70 -34.33 12.04
CA LYS A 107 -40.04 -35.57 12.49
C LYS A 107 -39.50 -36.29 11.26
N ASN A 108 -38.26 -36.80 11.33
CA ASN A 108 -37.89 -37.94 10.50
C ASN A 108 -37.21 -39.02 11.34
N ILE A 109 -37.78 -40.21 11.22
CA ILE A 109 -37.56 -41.44 11.96
C ILE A 109 -36.74 -42.34 11.03
N VAL A 110 -35.55 -42.76 11.44
CA VAL A 110 -34.99 -44.05 10.98
C VAL A 110 -34.24 -44.71 12.15
N GLN A 111 -34.70 -45.91 12.48
CA GLN A 111 -34.19 -46.85 13.48
C GLN A 111 -32.98 -47.66 12.97
N LYS A 112 -32.32 -48.33 13.94
CA LYS A 112 -31.51 -49.58 13.86
C LYS A 112 -30.03 -49.39 13.43
N ASN A 113 -29.02 -49.93 14.12
CA ASN A 113 -28.93 -51.12 14.98
C ASN A 113 -27.85 -50.98 16.07
N GLU A 114 -28.11 -51.66 17.19
CA GLU A 114 -27.17 -52.14 18.23
C GLU A 114 -26.45 -53.42 17.74
N PRO A 115 -25.31 -53.84 18.35
CA PRO A 115 -25.40 -54.63 19.58
C PRO A 115 -24.32 -54.37 20.66
N GLU A 116 -24.73 -54.40 21.94
CA GLU A 116 -24.18 -55.16 23.08
C GLU A 116 -22.69 -55.61 23.04
N LYS A 117 -21.83 -55.52 24.09
CA LYS A 117 -22.04 -55.84 25.52
C LYS A 117 -20.76 -55.60 26.38
N LYS A 118 -20.96 -55.23 27.67
CA LYS A 118 -20.17 -55.52 28.91
C LYS A 118 -18.79 -54.83 29.06
N GLN A 119 -18.39 -54.21 30.18
CA GLN A 119 -18.48 -54.52 31.64
C GLN A 119 -18.43 -53.17 32.44
N GLN A 120 -19.34 -52.77 33.34
CA GLN A 120 -19.49 -53.05 34.80
C GLN A 120 -18.15 -53.17 35.55
N LYS A 121 -17.76 -52.42 36.61
CA LYS A 121 -18.35 -51.85 37.87
C LYS A 121 -17.22 -51.02 38.58
N PRO A 122 -17.33 -50.45 39.81
CA PRO A 122 -18.41 -49.76 40.55
C PRO A 122 -17.96 -48.39 41.15
N PRO A 123 -18.84 -47.66 41.88
CA PRO A 123 -18.55 -46.34 42.47
C PRO A 123 -18.46 -46.35 44.01
N VAL A 124 -17.38 -45.83 44.60
CA VAL A 124 -17.25 -45.55 46.06
C VAL A 124 -16.19 -44.42 46.23
N THR A 125 -16.56 -43.17 46.51
CA THR A 125 -16.68 -42.51 47.83
C THR A 125 -15.37 -41.88 48.37
N LYS A 126 -15.48 -40.58 48.71
CA LYS A 126 -14.78 -39.82 49.78
C LYS A 126 -13.33 -39.32 49.57
N THR A 127 -13.23 -37.99 49.69
CA THR A 127 -12.33 -37.26 50.61
C THR A 127 -10.83 -37.41 50.38
N ASN A 128 -10.21 -36.38 49.81
CA ASN A 128 -9.12 -35.70 50.51
C ASN A 128 -8.91 -34.29 49.94
N GLU A 129 -9.04 -33.30 50.82
CA GLU A 129 -8.43 -31.99 50.65
C GLU A 129 -6.92 -32.20 50.70
N GLU A 130 -6.24 -32.04 49.57
CA GLU A 130 -4.78 -31.92 49.55
C GLU A 130 -4.44 -30.50 49.10
N SER A 131 -4.15 -29.69 50.12
CA SER A 131 -3.60 -28.36 50.05
C SER A 131 -2.33 -28.35 49.21
N VAL A 132 -2.39 -27.72 48.04
CA VAL A 132 -1.18 -27.37 47.28
C VAL A 132 -0.47 -26.22 48.00
N PRO A 133 0.76 -26.41 48.50
CA PRO A 133 1.52 -25.31 49.08
C PRO A 133 1.98 -24.36 47.97
N LEU A 134 1.50 -23.11 48.00
CA LEU A 134 2.10 -22.02 47.26
C LEU A 134 3.58 -21.88 47.65
N PRO A 135 4.54 -21.89 46.72
CA PRO A 135 5.89 -21.45 47.01
C PRO A 135 5.89 -19.92 47.16
N LYS A 136 5.65 -19.43 48.39
CA LYS A 136 6.09 -18.10 48.81
C LYS A 136 7.61 -18.13 48.95
N LYS A 137 8.32 -17.77 47.88
CA LYS A 137 9.70 -17.29 48.00
C LYS A 137 9.68 -15.80 47.69
N LEU A 138 9.50 -15.02 48.75
CA LEU A 138 9.77 -13.59 48.79
C LEU A 138 11.26 -13.45 48.50
N VAL A 139 11.61 -13.11 47.25
CA VAL A 139 12.97 -12.70 46.92
C VAL A 139 13.09 -11.25 47.34
N GLU A 140 13.83 -11.10 48.42
CA GLU A 140 14.36 -9.86 48.98
C GLU A 140 14.90 -8.97 47.86
N ALA A 141 14.39 -7.75 47.78
CA ALA A 141 14.83 -6.75 46.82
C ALA A 141 16.28 -6.39 47.13
N SER A 142 17.23 -7.02 46.43
CA SER A 142 18.60 -6.54 46.39
C SER A 142 18.60 -5.17 45.73
N SER A 143 19.00 -4.15 46.49
CA SER A 143 19.38 -2.83 45.99
C SER A 143 20.34 -3.01 44.81
N HIS A 144 19.84 -2.79 43.59
CA HIS A 144 20.70 -2.58 42.43
C HIS A 144 21.38 -1.23 42.63
N ASP A 145 22.55 -1.25 43.25
CA ASP A 145 23.51 -0.17 43.13
C ASP A 145 23.89 -0.08 41.66
N LEU A 146 23.31 0.91 40.99
CA LEU A 146 23.68 1.35 39.66
C LEU A 146 25.17 1.72 39.72
N SER A 147 26.03 0.77 39.34
CA SER A 147 27.45 1.03 39.07
C SER A 147 27.57 1.88 37.81
N THR A 148 27.29 3.18 37.92
CA THR A 148 27.74 4.17 36.96
C THR A 148 29.18 4.57 37.33
N SER A 149 30.13 3.67 37.12
CA SER A 149 31.56 3.92 37.37
C SER A 149 32.30 4.39 36.11
N THR A 150 31.66 5.18 35.26
CA THR A 150 32.40 6.09 34.38
C THR A 150 32.43 7.44 35.08
N PRO A 151 33.60 7.92 35.56
CA PRO A 151 33.69 9.25 36.14
C PRO A 151 33.24 10.25 35.07
N VAL A 152 32.09 10.89 35.31
CA VAL A 152 31.64 12.06 34.57
C VAL A 152 32.55 13.21 35.00
N GLY A 153 33.82 13.16 34.57
CA GLY A 153 34.77 14.25 34.74
C GLY A 153 34.35 15.38 33.83
N ASP A 154 33.81 16.44 34.44
CA ASP A 154 33.75 17.85 34.01
C ASP A 154 33.34 18.21 32.57
N TYR A 155 32.92 17.26 31.74
CA TYR A 155 32.49 17.55 30.36
C TYR A 155 31.22 18.41 30.31
N PHE A 156 30.40 18.39 31.37
CA PHE A 156 29.20 19.21 31.47
C PHE A 156 29.46 20.62 32.01
N VAL A 157 30.61 20.87 32.65
CA VAL A 157 30.93 22.20 33.19
C VAL A 157 31.39 23.14 32.09
N ASP A 158 32.08 22.62 31.07
CA ASP A 158 32.55 23.43 29.94
C ASP A 158 31.46 23.69 28.89
N ILE A 159 30.53 22.75 28.69
CA ILE A 159 29.37 22.98 27.79
C ILE A 159 28.41 24.02 28.38
N ALA A 160 28.26 24.05 29.71
CA ALA A 160 27.42 25.05 30.38
C ALA A 160 28.02 26.47 30.40
N ARG A 161 29.34 26.62 30.21
CA ARG A 161 30.00 27.94 30.12
C ARG A 161 30.08 28.51 28.71
N ALA A 162 29.94 27.69 27.66
CA ALA A 162 30.13 28.14 26.29
C ALA A 162 28.88 28.76 25.65
N HIS A 163 27.71 28.68 26.29
CA HIS A 163 26.51 29.35 25.81
C HIS A 163 26.20 30.55 26.71
N GLU A 164 26.80 31.69 26.40
CA GLU A 164 26.27 32.98 26.87
C GLU A 164 24.83 33.10 26.35
N TRP A 165 23.86 33.13 27.26
CA TRP A 165 22.47 33.38 26.93
C TRP A 165 22.36 34.83 26.48
N ASP A 166 22.14 35.04 25.18
CA ASP A 166 21.91 36.36 24.62
C ASP A 166 20.61 36.95 25.20
N GLU A 167 20.49 38.28 25.25
CA GLU A 167 19.27 38.98 25.72
C GLU A 167 18.01 38.62 24.90
N ARG A 168 18.20 37.95 23.76
CA ARG A 168 17.15 37.47 22.86
C ARG A 168 16.62 36.08 23.21
N ASP A 169 17.34 35.27 23.98
CA ASP A 169 16.94 33.88 24.31
C ASP A 169 15.86 33.80 25.39
N HIS A 170 15.58 34.89 26.10
CA HIS A 170 14.46 34.95 27.06
C HIS A 170 13.15 35.38 26.41
N VAL A 171 13.17 35.76 25.13
CA VAL A 171 11.95 36.08 24.40
C VAL A 171 11.24 34.76 24.12
N SER A 172 10.11 34.57 24.80
CA SER A 172 9.30 33.37 24.62
C SER A 172 8.99 33.23 23.12
N PRO A 173 9.16 32.05 22.51
CA PRO A 173 8.80 31.81 21.11
C PRO A 173 7.33 32.12 20.78
N LEU A 174 6.48 32.27 21.80
CA LEU A 174 5.08 32.68 21.71
C LEU A 174 4.88 34.20 21.66
N GLU A 175 5.86 34.99 22.09
CA GLU A 175 5.82 36.45 22.15
C GLU A 175 6.57 37.13 20.99
N GLU A 176 7.27 36.36 20.15
CA GLU A 176 7.75 36.83 18.86
C GLU A 176 6.53 37.25 18.02
N ARG A 177 6.19 38.55 18.10
CA ARG A 177 5.26 39.18 17.17
C ARG A 177 5.88 39.00 15.80
N VAL A 178 5.37 38.00 15.07
CA VAL A 178 5.69 37.72 13.67
C VAL A 178 5.60 39.05 12.93
N GLY A 179 6.77 39.65 12.73
CA GLY A 179 6.89 40.83 11.91
C GLY A 179 6.32 40.50 10.55
N GLU A 180 5.64 41.47 9.96
CA GLU A 180 4.96 41.43 8.67
C GLU A 180 5.96 41.31 7.49
N THR A 181 7.04 40.55 7.68
CA THR A 181 8.13 40.31 6.75
C THR A 181 7.98 38.91 6.18
N ASP A 182 7.56 38.89 4.92
CA ASP A 182 7.64 37.81 3.95
C ASP A 182 6.73 36.60 4.20
N GLY A 183 5.55 36.67 3.57
CA GLY A 183 4.50 35.63 3.53
C GLY A 183 4.89 34.33 2.84
N ARG A 184 5.93 33.64 3.33
CA ARG A 184 6.36 32.31 2.87
C ARG A 184 6.68 31.32 3.99
N HIS A 185 6.27 31.59 5.22
CA HIS A 185 6.21 30.54 6.22
C HIS A 185 4.86 29.84 6.15
N HIS A 186 4.87 28.68 5.48
CA HIS A 186 3.81 27.67 5.44
C HIS A 186 3.51 27.13 6.86
N THR A 187 2.98 27.97 7.74
CA THR A 187 2.18 27.46 8.85
C THR A 187 0.90 26.92 8.23
N GLY A 188 0.51 25.71 8.66
CA GLY A 188 -0.33 24.78 7.91
C GLY A 188 -1.47 25.43 7.13
N ASN A 189 -1.55 25.08 5.85
CA ASN A 189 -2.64 25.45 4.95
C ASN A 189 -3.95 25.50 5.74
N PRO A 190 -4.60 26.68 5.91
CA PRO A 190 -5.96 26.71 6.43
C PRO A 190 -6.73 25.73 5.56
N LEU A 191 -7.42 24.77 6.21
CA LEU A 191 -8.20 23.73 5.53
C LEU A 191 -8.87 24.36 4.31
N PRO A 192 -8.62 23.85 3.09
CA PRO A 192 -9.06 24.52 1.88
C PRO A 192 -10.56 24.79 2.01
N ALA A 193 -10.98 26.05 1.84
CA ALA A 193 -12.36 26.49 2.02
C ALA A 193 -13.36 25.60 1.26
N SER A 194 -12.92 25.03 0.14
CA SER A 194 -13.62 24.01 -0.65
C SER A 194 -14.13 22.81 0.17
N ARG A 195 -13.47 22.38 1.25
CA ARG A 195 -13.96 21.23 2.04
C ARG A 195 -15.26 21.51 2.79
N TYR A 196 -15.54 22.76 3.15
CA TYR A 196 -16.82 23.12 3.74
C TYR A 196 -17.95 23.10 2.71
N GLU A 197 -17.64 23.47 1.46
CA GLU A 197 -18.60 23.43 0.35
C GLU A 197 -18.99 21.99 0.03
N ASP A 198 -18.04 21.05 0.04
CA ASP A 198 -18.32 19.63 -0.18
C ASP A 198 -19.31 19.08 0.88
N THR A 199 -19.09 19.40 2.15
CA THR A 199 -20.02 18.96 3.20
C THR A 199 -21.42 19.55 3.02
N LYS A 200 -21.54 20.79 2.51
CA LYS A 200 -22.84 21.39 2.20
C LYS A 200 -23.51 20.71 1.00
N ALA A 201 -22.74 20.32 -0.02
CA ALA A 201 -23.26 19.56 -1.15
C ALA A 201 -23.85 18.22 -0.70
N VAL A 202 -23.15 17.49 0.19
CA VAL A 202 -23.69 16.26 0.79
C VAL A 202 -25.00 16.54 1.52
N LEU A 203 -25.08 17.60 2.33
CA LEU A 203 -26.32 17.96 3.05
C LEU A 203 -27.48 18.31 2.14
N GLN A 204 -27.21 18.89 0.96
CA GLN A 204 -28.24 19.21 -0.03
C GLN A 204 -28.78 17.96 -0.76
N MET A 205 -27.98 16.89 -0.83
CA MET A 205 -28.39 15.62 -1.45
C MET A 205 -29.24 14.74 -0.52
N LEU A 206 -29.21 14.97 0.79
CA LEU A 206 -29.98 14.18 1.76
C LEU A 206 -31.48 14.46 1.63
N SER A 207 -32.27 13.40 1.56
CA SER A 207 -33.73 13.46 1.48
C SER A 207 -34.43 13.71 2.82
N PHE A 208 -33.69 13.64 3.93
CA PHE A 208 -34.22 13.79 5.29
C PHE A 208 -33.60 14.98 6.02
N SER A 209 -34.40 15.58 6.92
CA SER A 209 -33.98 16.73 7.72
C SER A 209 -33.46 16.31 9.09
N ILE A 210 -32.35 16.91 9.50
CA ILE A 210 -31.68 16.65 10.78
C ILE A 210 -31.82 17.87 11.69
N PRO A 211 -32.13 17.69 13.00
CA PRO A 211 -32.23 18.79 13.96
C PRO A 211 -30.99 19.69 13.96
N GLN A 212 -31.19 20.99 14.11
CA GLN A 212 -30.11 22.00 14.05
C GLN A 212 -28.97 21.70 15.04
N ASP A 213 -29.31 21.19 16.23
CA ASP A 213 -28.36 20.88 17.30
C ASP A 213 -27.40 19.73 16.94
N LEU A 214 -27.81 18.84 16.03
CA LEU A 214 -27.02 17.69 15.57
C LEU A 214 -26.24 17.98 14.29
N ARG A 215 -26.47 19.13 13.63
CA ARG A 215 -25.81 19.45 12.35
C ARG A 215 -24.29 19.60 12.49
N SER A 216 -23.80 20.15 13.60
CA SER A 216 -22.36 20.26 13.85
C SER A 216 -21.69 18.87 13.90
N ARG A 217 -22.31 17.92 14.61
CA ARG A 217 -21.84 16.53 14.71
C ARG A 217 -21.86 15.82 13.36
N LEU A 218 -22.94 16.00 12.60
CA LEU A 218 -23.07 15.47 11.25
C LEU A 218 -21.98 16.02 10.32
N HIS A 219 -21.71 17.34 10.35
CA HIS A 219 -20.62 17.94 9.59
C HIS A 219 -19.27 17.29 9.92
N SER A 220 -18.96 17.11 11.21
CA SER A 220 -17.72 16.43 11.63
C SER A 220 -17.67 14.97 11.20
N LEU A 221 -18.81 14.27 11.20
CA LEU A 221 -18.90 12.88 10.76
C LEU A 221 -18.64 12.76 9.25
N ILE A 222 -19.30 13.59 8.43
CA ILE A 222 -19.09 13.66 6.97
C ILE A 222 -17.63 14.01 6.67
N GLN A 223 -17.08 15.05 7.32
CA GLN A 223 -15.70 15.49 7.08
C GLN A 223 -14.68 14.41 7.43
N SER A 224 -14.92 13.65 8.51
CA SER A 224 -14.07 12.52 8.88
C SER A 224 -14.11 11.40 7.86
N ARG A 225 -15.27 11.13 7.25
CA ARG A 225 -15.41 10.12 6.21
C ARG A 225 -14.74 10.56 4.91
N MET A 226 -14.92 11.82 4.50
CA MET A 226 -14.27 12.41 3.33
C MET A 226 -12.74 12.48 3.45
N LYS A 227 -12.20 12.40 4.67
CA LYS A 227 -10.77 12.30 4.97
C LYS A 227 -10.29 10.84 5.07
N ASP A 228 -11.15 9.87 4.79
CA ASP A 228 -10.91 8.43 4.94
C ASP A 228 -10.43 8.02 6.36
N VAL A 229 -10.75 8.81 7.39
CA VAL A 229 -10.41 8.49 8.79
C VAL A 229 -11.38 7.44 9.36
N ARG A 230 -12.59 7.34 8.81
CA ARG A 230 -13.61 6.37 9.21
C ARG A 230 -14.04 5.53 8.01
N SER A 231 -14.31 4.26 8.24
CA SER A 231 -14.93 3.37 7.26
C SER A 231 -16.44 3.61 7.15
N ASP A 232 -17.06 3.10 6.09
CA ASP A 232 -18.51 3.22 5.88
C ASP A 232 -19.31 2.58 7.02
N GLN A 233 -18.89 1.40 7.50
CA GLN A 233 -19.52 0.73 8.63
C GLN A 233 -19.42 1.54 9.92
N GLN A 234 -18.25 2.12 10.20
CA GLN A 234 -18.08 3.00 11.38
C GLN A 234 -18.96 4.25 11.29
N LEU A 235 -19.18 4.79 10.09
CA LEU A 235 -20.07 5.93 9.87
C LEU A 235 -21.52 5.54 10.14
N ILE A 236 -21.97 4.38 9.65
CA ILE A 236 -23.32 3.84 9.91
C ILE A 236 -23.53 3.61 11.41
N ASP A 237 -22.60 2.90 12.05
CA ASP A 237 -22.70 2.59 13.48
C ASP A 237 -22.76 3.88 14.33
N TYR A 238 -21.96 4.89 14.00
CA TYR A 238 -21.99 6.18 14.68
C TYR A 238 -23.29 6.95 14.43
N ALA A 239 -23.77 6.95 13.18
CA ALA A 239 -25.01 7.62 12.80
C ALA A 239 -26.24 7.01 13.49
N MET A 240 -26.25 5.68 13.70
CA MET A 240 -27.34 4.96 14.37
C MET A 240 -27.35 5.10 15.89
N ARG A 241 -26.22 5.47 16.52
CA ARG A 241 -26.17 5.70 17.98
C ARG A 241 -27.13 6.81 18.40
N SER A 242 -27.69 6.68 19.60
CA SER A 242 -28.59 7.70 20.15
C SER A 242 -27.89 9.05 20.34
N SER A 243 -28.67 10.13 20.29
CA SER A 243 -28.19 11.49 20.50
C SER A 243 -27.51 11.67 21.86
N ASP A 244 -27.97 10.93 22.87
CA ASP A 244 -27.45 10.95 24.24
C ASP A 244 -26.06 10.32 24.33
N GLN A 245 -25.77 9.33 23.48
CA GLN A 245 -24.45 8.71 23.36
C GLN A 245 -23.54 9.41 22.34
N GLY A 246 -23.92 10.61 21.89
CA GLY A 246 -23.14 11.40 20.94
C GLY A 246 -23.38 11.05 19.46
N GLY A 247 -24.30 10.12 19.16
CA GLY A 247 -24.68 9.78 17.79
C GLY A 247 -25.71 10.75 17.19
N LEU A 248 -26.35 10.30 16.10
CA LEU A 248 -27.34 11.08 15.34
C LEU A 248 -28.77 10.51 15.40
N SER A 249 -28.96 9.35 16.01
CA SER A 249 -30.23 8.60 16.09
C SER A 249 -30.89 8.36 14.72
N LEU A 250 -30.09 8.19 13.66
CA LEU A 250 -30.62 7.91 12.33
C LEU A 250 -31.08 6.46 12.23
N SER A 251 -32.12 6.21 11.41
CA SER A 251 -32.45 4.85 11.03
C SER A 251 -31.31 4.24 10.20
N HIS A 252 -31.25 2.92 10.14
CA HIS A 252 -30.25 2.22 9.32
C HIS A 252 -30.31 2.67 7.85
N SER A 253 -31.52 2.74 7.29
CA SER A 253 -31.74 3.22 5.92
C SER A 253 -31.29 4.67 5.68
N GLN A 254 -31.50 5.57 6.64
CA GLN A 254 -31.02 6.95 6.57
C GLN A 254 -29.48 7.02 6.62
N ALA A 255 -28.86 6.17 7.43
CA ALA A 255 -27.41 6.08 7.52
C ALA A 255 -26.79 5.55 6.21
N GLU A 256 -27.42 4.57 5.55
CA GLU A 256 -27.01 4.10 4.23
C GLU A 256 -27.15 5.21 3.16
N THR A 257 -28.27 5.93 3.16
CA THR A 257 -28.47 7.08 2.25
C THR A 257 -27.40 8.15 2.46
N LEU A 258 -26.95 8.36 3.71
CA LEU A 258 -25.84 9.28 4.01
C LEU A 258 -24.51 8.80 3.42
N VAL A 259 -24.21 7.51 3.49
CA VAL A 259 -23.01 6.93 2.86
C VAL A 259 -23.06 7.13 1.34
N GLU A 260 -24.19 6.82 0.71
CA GLU A 260 -24.38 6.93 -0.74
C GLU A 260 -24.23 8.39 -1.23
N ALA A 261 -24.76 9.35 -0.47
CA ALA A 261 -24.59 10.78 -0.75
C ALA A 261 -23.10 11.20 -0.69
N ILE A 262 -22.35 10.72 0.31
CA ILE A 262 -20.91 11.00 0.43
C ILE A 262 -20.15 10.40 -0.76
N HIS A 263 -20.43 9.15 -1.13
CA HIS A 263 -19.76 8.47 -2.24
C HIS A 263 -20.02 9.20 -3.57
N SER A 264 -21.26 9.66 -3.78
CA SER A 264 -21.63 10.45 -4.96
C SER A 264 -20.82 11.75 -5.07
N THR A 265 -20.66 12.48 -3.97
CA THR A 265 -19.83 13.72 -3.96
C THR A 265 -18.34 13.44 -4.17
N LEU A 266 -17.80 12.36 -3.62
CA LEU A 266 -16.41 11.96 -3.81
C LEU A 266 -16.14 11.52 -5.26
N ALA A 267 -17.09 10.84 -5.90
CA ALA A 267 -16.99 10.42 -7.29
C ALA A 267 -16.93 11.63 -8.24
N LEU A 268 -17.77 12.65 -8.04
CA LEU A 268 -17.76 13.88 -8.84
C LEU A 268 -16.40 14.58 -8.81
N ARG A 269 -15.75 14.62 -7.63
CA ARG A 269 -14.44 15.26 -7.48
C ARG A 269 -13.32 14.51 -8.21
N LYS A 270 -13.40 13.18 -8.28
CA LYS A 270 -12.40 12.36 -8.96
C LYS A 270 -12.32 12.71 -10.46
N GLU A 271 -13.46 13.06 -11.05
CA GLU A 271 -13.54 13.46 -12.47
C GLU A 271 -13.05 14.89 -12.72
N GLU A 272 -13.28 15.83 -11.80
CA GLU A 272 -12.91 17.24 -12.02
C GLU A 272 -11.41 17.56 -11.85
N HIS A 273 -10.62 16.70 -11.19
CA HIS A 273 -9.27 17.06 -10.76
C HIS A 273 -8.15 16.10 -11.20
N ILE A 274 -8.21 15.59 -12.43
CA ILE A 274 -6.98 15.21 -13.13
C ILE A 274 -6.68 16.35 -14.10
N PRO A 275 -5.96 17.42 -13.69
CA PRO A 275 -5.41 18.33 -14.67
C PRO A 275 -4.58 17.48 -15.62
N SER A 276 -5.06 17.37 -16.86
CA SER A 276 -4.42 16.61 -17.94
C SER A 276 -2.91 16.88 -17.85
N PRO A 277 -2.06 15.84 -17.75
CA PRO A 277 -0.66 16.00 -17.43
C PRO A 277 -0.10 17.04 -18.38
N ARG A 278 0.16 18.25 -17.86
CA ARG A 278 0.80 19.28 -18.66
C ARG A 278 2.10 18.63 -19.06
N LYS A 279 2.25 18.34 -20.35
CA LYS A 279 3.51 17.97 -20.97
C LYS A 279 4.46 19.12 -20.69
N THR A 280 5.12 19.08 -19.54
CA THR A 280 6.33 19.85 -19.26
C THR A 280 7.37 19.25 -20.19
N VAL A 281 7.33 19.72 -21.44
CA VAL A 281 8.48 19.66 -22.33
C VAL A 281 9.54 20.49 -21.62
N MET A 282 10.38 19.81 -20.83
CA MET A 282 11.61 20.40 -20.34
C MET A 282 12.49 20.68 -21.57
N THR A 283 12.37 21.87 -22.12
CA THR A 283 13.46 22.47 -22.87
C THR A 283 14.60 22.69 -21.89
N ALA A 284 15.49 21.71 -21.80
CA ALA A 284 16.73 21.81 -21.07
C ALA A 284 17.52 23.03 -21.62
N PRO A 285 17.96 23.97 -20.77
CA PRO A 285 18.85 25.03 -21.21
C PRO A 285 20.21 24.41 -21.55
N VAL A 286 20.53 24.44 -22.85
CA VAL A 286 21.82 24.05 -23.41
C VAL A 286 22.95 24.79 -22.66
N PRO A 287 23.91 24.08 -22.03
CA PRO A 287 25.05 24.72 -21.41
C PRO A 287 25.93 25.34 -22.49
N LYS A 288 26.06 26.68 -22.44
CA LYS A 288 27.04 27.43 -23.24
C LYS A 288 28.45 27.03 -22.80
N ASN A 289 29.07 26.14 -23.57
CA ASN A 289 30.48 25.82 -23.50
C ASN A 289 31.30 27.11 -23.69
N ARG A 290 31.93 27.57 -22.60
CA ARG A 290 32.96 28.61 -22.62
C ARG A 290 34.27 27.98 -23.10
N ALA A 291 34.76 28.47 -24.23
CA ALA A 291 36.11 28.22 -24.70
C ALA A 291 37.16 28.63 -23.65
N ARG A 292 37.97 27.67 -23.21
CA ARG A 292 39.37 27.85 -22.76
C ARG A 292 40.19 27.13 -23.83
N GLY A 293 41.01 27.80 -24.64
CA GLY A 293 42.27 28.43 -24.23
C GLY A 293 43.38 27.36 -24.26
N PRO A 294 44.35 27.40 -25.19
CA PRO A 294 45.42 26.40 -25.27
C PRO A 294 46.53 26.72 -24.26
N SER A 295 46.76 25.83 -23.29
CA SER A 295 47.95 25.88 -22.42
C SER A 295 48.76 24.59 -22.55
N THR A 296 49.87 24.74 -23.29
CA THR A 296 51.20 24.12 -23.17
C THR A 296 51.40 22.79 -22.42
N PRO A 297 52.22 21.87 -22.97
CA PRO A 297 52.71 20.68 -22.27
C PRO A 297 53.86 21.05 -21.32
N VAL A 298 53.74 20.66 -20.05
CA VAL A 298 54.86 20.70 -19.09
C VAL A 298 55.31 19.27 -18.83
N VAL A 299 56.51 19.00 -19.36
CA VAL A 299 57.42 17.88 -19.07
C VAL A 299 58.06 18.13 -17.70
N VAL A 300 58.72 17.09 -17.15
CA VAL A 300 59.66 17.06 -16.01
C VAL A 300 58.98 16.53 -14.74
N SER A 301 59.53 15.61 -13.95
CA SER A 301 60.60 14.62 -14.07
C SER A 301 60.48 13.73 -12.82
N ASP A 302 61.10 12.57 -12.94
CA ASP A 302 61.41 11.59 -11.91
C ASP A 302 62.19 12.16 -10.69
N GLU A 303 62.24 11.35 -9.64
CA GLU A 303 63.13 11.35 -8.46
C GLU A 303 62.66 12.02 -7.14
N SER A 304 62.74 11.19 -6.09
CA SER A 304 62.31 11.36 -4.69
C SER A 304 63.18 12.36 -3.88
N PRO A 305 62.80 12.76 -2.64
CA PRO A 305 63.18 11.93 -1.47
C PRO A 305 62.20 11.97 -0.27
N LEU A 306 62.42 11.01 0.64
CA LEU A 306 61.93 10.96 2.01
C LEU A 306 61.88 12.35 2.66
N SER A 307 60.70 12.78 3.09
CA SER A 307 60.55 13.96 3.96
C SER A 307 59.96 13.57 5.30
N GLU A 308 60.45 14.29 6.29
CA GLU A 308 60.50 13.96 7.69
C GLU A 308 59.13 13.99 8.38
N ARG A 309 59.15 13.34 9.53
CA ARG A 309 58.13 13.21 10.56
C ARG A 309 57.72 14.59 11.09
N GLY A 310 56.94 15.34 10.31
CA GLY A 310 56.33 16.60 10.68
C GLY A 310 55.14 16.39 11.62
N GLU A 311 55.10 17.21 12.66
CA GLU A 311 54.07 17.26 13.70
C GLU A 311 52.66 17.32 13.08
N LYS A 312 51.76 16.48 13.59
CA LYS A 312 50.37 16.39 13.14
C LYS A 312 49.66 17.71 13.45
N GLN A 313 49.68 18.64 12.51
CA GLN A 313 48.75 19.76 12.50
C GLN A 313 47.34 19.16 12.42
N THR A 314 46.57 19.31 13.48
CA THR A 314 45.15 18.99 13.50
C THR A 314 44.44 19.97 12.57
N SER A 315 44.34 19.61 11.29
CA SER A 315 43.55 20.35 10.32
C SER A 315 42.09 20.30 10.75
N PHE A 316 41.61 21.44 11.29
CA PHE A 316 40.18 21.68 11.51
C PHE A 316 39.51 21.58 10.13
N THR A 317 38.92 20.43 9.85
CA THR A 317 38.16 20.23 8.61
C THR A 317 36.76 20.68 8.92
N ASP A 318 36.34 21.78 8.29
CA ASP A 318 34.99 22.32 8.44
C ASP A 318 33.99 21.22 8.05
N ILE A 319 33.11 20.85 8.98
CA ILE A 319 32.12 19.79 8.77
C ILE A 319 31.00 20.44 7.97
N HIS A 320 31.12 20.43 6.64
CA HIS A 320 30.02 20.82 5.79
C HIS A 320 28.82 19.90 6.05
N PRO A 321 27.62 20.45 6.29
CA PRO A 321 26.40 19.66 6.40
C PRO A 321 26.32 18.71 5.21
N PRO A 322 26.11 17.39 5.41
CA PRO A 322 26.09 16.44 4.32
C PRO A 322 25.08 16.92 3.28
N GLU A 323 25.51 17.04 2.03
CA GLU A 323 24.68 17.55 0.95
C GLU A 323 23.41 16.71 0.84
N LYS A 324 22.28 17.29 1.23
CA LYS A 324 20.91 16.77 1.14
C LYS A 324 20.75 15.35 1.69
N ILE A 325 20.29 15.30 2.94
CA ILE A 325 19.74 14.10 3.60
C ILE A 325 18.85 13.37 2.59
N GLN A 326 19.19 12.11 2.34
CA GLN A 326 18.48 11.25 1.40
C GLN A 326 16.99 11.31 1.72
N GLN A 327 16.23 11.83 0.76
CA GLN A 327 14.79 11.90 0.86
C GLN A 327 14.30 10.47 1.12
N THR A 328 13.52 10.27 2.18
CA THR A 328 12.93 8.96 2.47
C THR A 328 12.05 8.57 1.30
N VAL A 329 12.56 7.68 0.45
CA VAL A 329 11.83 7.12 -0.68
C VAL A 329 10.79 6.14 -0.15
N GLY A 330 9.59 6.17 -0.73
CA GLY A 330 8.54 5.23 -0.35
C GLY A 330 8.80 3.83 -0.93
N PRO A 331 8.11 2.77 -0.46
CA PRO A 331 8.31 1.40 -0.94
C PRO A 331 8.16 1.26 -2.46
N LEU A 332 7.23 2.01 -3.04
CA LEU A 332 7.02 2.04 -4.50
C LEU A 332 8.23 2.63 -5.23
N GLU A 333 8.79 3.71 -4.70
CA GLU A 333 9.90 4.44 -5.32
C GLU A 333 11.22 3.67 -5.14
N GLU A 334 11.41 3.03 -3.97
CA GLU A 334 12.51 2.09 -3.74
C GLU A 334 12.53 0.98 -4.79
N MET A 335 11.37 0.38 -5.08
CA MET A 335 11.25 -0.68 -6.10
C MET A 335 11.49 -0.15 -7.52
N ALA A 336 11.11 1.10 -7.82
CA ALA A 336 11.34 1.73 -9.12
C ALA A 336 12.80 2.11 -9.34
N GLN A 337 13.52 2.45 -8.28
CA GLN A 337 14.93 2.87 -8.35
C GLN A 337 15.90 1.72 -8.04
N PHE A 338 15.39 0.50 -7.83
CA PHE A 338 16.17 -0.64 -7.37
C PHE A 338 17.34 -0.98 -8.30
N THR A 339 18.56 -0.91 -7.77
CA THR A 339 19.80 -1.16 -8.51
C THR A 339 20.49 -2.45 -8.09
N LEU A 340 21.49 -2.88 -8.85
CA LEU A 340 22.36 -3.99 -8.47
C LEU A 340 23.11 -3.72 -7.16
N THR A 341 23.53 -2.47 -6.93
CA THR A 341 24.17 -2.10 -5.67
C THR A 341 23.24 -2.27 -4.50
N ASP A 342 21.94 -2.00 -4.67
CA ASP A 342 20.95 -2.23 -3.62
C ASP A 342 20.78 -3.71 -3.35
N LEU A 343 20.68 -4.56 -4.38
CA LEU A 343 20.64 -6.01 -4.22
C LEU A 343 21.83 -6.52 -3.37
N ARG A 344 23.04 -6.02 -3.64
CA ARG A 344 24.26 -6.38 -2.89
C ARG A 344 24.31 -5.79 -1.48
N ARG A 345 23.62 -4.66 -1.24
CA ARG A 345 23.47 -4.07 0.10
C ARG A 345 22.49 -4.85 0.97
N TYR A 346 21.45 -5.43 0.39
CA TYR A 346 20.50 -6.28 1.11
C TYR A 346 21.17 -7.56 1.63
N ASN A 347 21.89 -8.25 0.75
CA ASN A 347 22.72 -9.38 1.11
C ASN A 347 23.82 -9.59 0.07
N GLN A 348 24.97 -10.11 0.50
CA GLN A 348 26.04 -10.47 -0.43
C GLN A 348 25.62 -11.64 -1.34
N ASP A 349 24.86 -12.58 -0.80
CA ASP A 349 24.25 -13.70 -1.51
C ASP A 349 22.95 -13.25 -2.20
N PRO A 350 22.88 -13.29 -3.55
CA PRO A 350 21.72 -12.78 -4.28
C PRO A 350 20.44 -13.56 -3.99
N VAL A 351 20.54 -14.86 -3.69
CA VAL A 351 19.37 -15.71 -3.39
C VAL A 351 18.70 -15.22 -2.10
N LYS A 352 19.50 -14.95 -1.07
CA LYS A 352 19.01 -14.42 0.21
C LYS A 352 18.51 -12.99 0.09
N ALA A 353 19.20 -12.13 -0.66
CA ALA A 353 18.77 -10.77 -0.91
C ALA A 353 17.38 -10.75 -1.56
N MET A 354 17.15 -11.64 -2.52
CA MET A 354 15.87 -11.73 -3.21
C MET A 354 14.77 -12.33 -2.34
N ALA A 355 15.07 -13.32 -1.49
CA ALA A 355 14.09 -13.83 -0.52
C ALA A 355 13.57 -12.71 0.39
N LEU A 356 14.46 -11.84 0.90
CA LEU A 356 14.06 -10.67 1.68
C LEU A 356 13.19 -9.70 0.88
N LEU A 357 13.50 -9.51 -0.41
CA LEU A 357 12.69 -8.67 -1.29
C LEU A 357 11.31 -9.28 -1.54
N GLN A 358 11.22 -10.61 -1.70
CA GLN A 358 9.98 -11.35 -1.83
C GLN A 358 9.09 -11.18 -0.60
N ASP A 359 9.67 -11.34 0.60
CA ASP A 359 8.95 -11.17 1.87
C ASP A 359 8.38 -9.75 1.99
N LYS A 360 9.16 -8.72 1.62
CA LYS A 360 8.70 -7.33 1.60
C LYS A 360 7.53 -7.13 0.65
N VAL A 361 7.62 -7.64 -0.58
CA VAL A 361 6.53 -7.51 -1.56
C VAL A 361 5.30 -8.30 -1.14
N HIS A 362 5.49 -9.45 -0.48
CA HIS A 362 4.41 -10.25 0.07
C HIS A 362 3.65 -9.49 1.16
N LEU A 363 4.37 -8.85 2.10
CA LEU A 363 3.77 -8.01 3.13
C LEU A 363 2.92 -6.88 2.51
N ILE A 364 3.46 -6.18 1.50
CA ILE A 364 2.72 -5.09 0.83
C ILE A 364 1.48 -5.62 0.09
N ARG A 365 1.53 -6.85 -0.43
CA ARG A 365 0.37 -7.51 -1.04
C ARG A 365 -0.73 -7.79 -0.01
N GLU A 366 -0.37 -8.21 1.19
CA GLU A 366 -1.31 -8.46 2.29
C GLU A 366 -1.95 -7.16 2.80
N GLU A 367 -1.17 -6.09 2.88
CA GLU A 367 -1.65 -4.77 3.32
C GLU A 367 -2.51 -4.08 2.25
N SER A 368 -2.06 -4.08 0.99
CA SER A 368 -2.71 -3.36 -0.10
C SER A 368 -2.41 -3.97 -1.48
N TYR A 369 -3.40 -4.67 -2.02
CA TYR A 369 -3.32 -5.23 -3.38
C TYR A 369 -3.08 -4.16 -4.47
N LEU A 370 -3.61 -2.94 -4.30
CA LEU A 370 -3.39 -1.85 -5.26
C LEU A 370 -1.94 -1.37 -5.27
N GLU A 371 -1.28 -1.33 -4.11
CA GLU A 371 0.14 -0.97 -4.02
C GLU A 371 1.02 -2.07 -4.59
N TYR A 372 0.67 -3.34 -4.35
CA TYR A 372 1.32 -4.48 -4.99
C TYR A 372 1.30 -4.39 -6.52
N GLN A 373 0.17 -4.01 -7.14
CA GLN A 373 0.10 -3.80 -8.59
C GLN A 373 1.03 -2.67 -9.07
N LYS A 374 1.13 -1.57 -8.29
CA LYS A 374 2.07 -0.49 -8.60
C LYS A 374 3.52 -0.96 -8.48
N ILE A 375 3.84 -1.79 -7.50
CA ILE A 375 5.18 -2.40 -7.33
C ILE A 375 5.55 -3.27 -8.53
N LYS A 376 4.61 -4.06 -9.08
CA LYS A 376 4.86 -4.84 -10.29
C LYS A 376 5.31 -3.96 -11.46
N ILE A 377 4.65 -2.81 -11.64
CA ILE A 377 4.99 -1.84 -12.68
C ILE A 377 6.34 -1.16 -12.37
N ALA A 378 6.55 -0.75 -11.11
CA ALA A 378 7.79 -0.13 -10.66
C ALA A 378 9.00 -1.05 -10.84
N TRP A 379 8.87 -2.33 -10.49
CA TRP A 379 9.92 -3.34 -10.69
C TRP A 379 10.31 -3.46 -12.16
N GLN A 380 9.33 -3.48 -13.08
CA GLN A 380 9.60 -3.52 -14.51
C GLN A 380 10.33 -2.27 -15.02
N GLN A 381 10.21 -1.15 -14.31
CA GLN A 381 10.90 0.10 -14.62
C GLN A 381 12.28 0.20 -13.94
N SER A 382 12.59 -0.73 -13.03
CA SER A 382 13.84 -0.68 -12.25
C SER A 382 15.08 -0.80 -13.13
N PRO A 383 16.16 -0.04 -12.83
CA PRO A 383 17.43 -0.16 -13.54
C PRO A 383 17.97 -1.59 -13.55
N LEU A 384 17.81 -2.33 -12.44
CA LEU A 384 18.23 -3.73 -12.34
C LEU A 384 17.50 -4.63 -13.35
N TYR A 385 16.18 -4.50 -13.46
CA TYR A 385 15.40 -5.30 -14.41
C TYR A 385 15.72 -4.93 -15.86
N GLN A 386 15.95 -3.65 -16.15
CA GLN A 386 16.37 -3.19 -17.48
C GLN A 386 17.76 -3.73 -17.86
N GLN A 387 18.70 -3.78 -16.92
CA GLN A 387 20.02 -4.38 -17.12
C GLN A 387 19.93 -5.89 -17.40
N TYR A 388 19.04 -6.59 -16.70
CA TYR A 388 18.77 -8.00 -16.95
C TYR A 388 18.21 -8.24 -18.36
N LEU A 389 17.21 -7.45 -18.79
CA LEU A 389 16.65 -7.56 -20.14
C LEU A 389 17.66 -7.22 -21.25
N SER A 390 18.52 -6.23 -21.02
CA SER A 390 19.53 -5.85 -22.00
C SER A 390 20.56 -6.95 -22.22
N GLN A 391 20.99 -7.65 -21.16
CA GLN A 391 21.89 -8.80 -21.29
C GLN A 391 21.23 -9.99 -22.00
N ILE A 392 19.96 -10.28 -21.73
CA ILE A 392 19.22 -11.30 -22.48
C ILE A 392 19.14 -10.93 -23.96
N ALA A 393 18.79 -9.69 -24.28
CA ALA A 393 18.69 -9.23 -25.66
C ALA A 393 20.05 -9.31 -26.38
N GLN A 394 21.14 -9.00 -25.68
CA GLN A 394 22.49 -9.15 -26.21
C GLN A 394 22.84 -10.61 -26.47
N ALA A 395 22.57 -11.51 -25.52
CA ALA A 395 22.81 -12.94 -25.67
C ALA A 395 22.06 -13.55 -26.86
N LEU A 396 20.80 -13.14 -27.06
CA LEU A 396 20.00 -13.58 -28.21
C LEU A 396 20.54 -13.03 -29.54
N ARG A 397 21.02 -11.78 -29.56
CA ARG A 397 21.58 -11.15 -30.76
C ARG A 397 22.88 -11.83 -31.19
N GLU A 398 23.76 -12.10 -30.23
CA GLU A 398 25.07 -12.70 -30.48
C GLU A 398 25.01 -14.22 -30.61
N ARG A 399 23.88 -14.84 -30.22
CA ARG A 399 23.68 -16.30 -30.16
C ARG A 399 24.70 -16.98 -29.24
N VAL A 400 25.11 -16.27 -28.18
CA VAL A 400 26.06 -16.72 -27.18
C VAL A 400 25.27 -17.09 -25.92
N PRO A 401 25.60 -18.22 -25.23
CA PRO A 401 24.92 -18.58 -24.00
C PRO A 401 25.14 -17.51 -22.91
N LEU A 402 24.12 -17.24 -22.09
CA LEU A 402 24.16 -16.19 -21.06
C LEU A 402 25.37 -16.31 -20.11
N VAL A 403 25.82 -17.54 -19.84
CA VAL A 403 26.98 -17.81 -18.97
C VAL A 403 28.26 -17.15 -19.50
N GLN A 404 28.39 -17.00 -20.82
CA GLN A 404 29.58 -16.39 -21.45
C GLN A 404 29.48 -14.85 -21.53
N LEU A 405 28.27 -14.29 -21.43
CA LEU A 405 28.02 -12.85 -21.50
C LEU A 405 27.83 -12.20 -20.14
N ALA A 406 27.91 -12.98 -19.06
CA ALA A 406 27.86 -12.47 -17.71
C ALA A 406 28.94 -11.39 -17.54
N SER A 407 28.48 -10.14 -17.49
CA SER A 407 29.35 -9.01 -17.23
C SER A 407 29.90 -9.13 -15.82
N GLN A 408 31.08 -8.56 -15.57
CA GLN A 408 31.71 -8.61 -14.25
C GLN A 408 30.80 -8.06 -13.13
N GLU A 409 29.83 -7.21 -13.49
CA GLU A 409 28.83 -6.66 -12.59
C GLU A 409 27.65 -7.61 -12.34
N LEU A 410 27.03 -8.19 -13.38
CA LEU A 410 25.83 -9.03 -13.24
C LEU A 410 26.17 -10.51 -13.43
N THR A 411 26.20 -11.24 -12.32
CA THR A 411 26.57 -12.66 -12.30
C THR A 411 25.43 -13.53 -12.85
N PRO A 412 25.70 -14.75 -13.36
CA PRO A 412 24.65 -15.64 -13.83
C PRO A 412 23.67 -16.05 -12.71
N GLU A 413 24.13 -16.08 -11.46
CA GLU A 413 23.28 -16.31 -10.29
C GLU A 413 22.29 -15.16 -10.10
N ASP A 414 22.74 -13.90 -10.20
CA ASP A 414 21.85 -12.73 -10.13
C ASP A 414 20.76 -12.82 -11.20
N MET A 415 21.13 -13.19 -12.43
CA MET A 415 20.18 -13.32 -13.54
C MET A 415 19.10 -14.38 -13.26
N ASN A 416 19.49 -15.55 -12.72
CA ASN A 416 18.54 -16.60 -12.37
C ASN A 416 17.57 -16.15 -11.28
N VAL A 417 18.09 -15.45 -10.26
CA VAL A 417 17.29 -14.97 -9.13
C VAL A 417 16.34 -13.85 -9.56
N ILE A 418 16.80 -12.92 -10.40
CA ILE A 418 15.96 -11.86 -11.01
C ILE A 418 14.87 -12.46 -11.90
N ALA A 419 15.20 -13.51 -12.67
CA ALA A 419 14.23 -14.23 -13.49
C ALA A 419 13.15 -14.90 -12.63
N GLY A 420 13.55 -15.61 -11.57
CA GLY A 420 12.65 -16.27 -10.63
C GLY A 420 11.71 -15.27 -9.93
N PHE A 421 12.26 -14.14 -9.45
CA PHE A 421 11.47 -13.08 -8.86
C PHE A 421 10.47 -12.47 -9.84
N SER A 422 10.91 -12.21 -11.07
CA SER A 422 10.05 -11.66 -12.12
C SER A 422 8.94 -12.63 -12.55
N ALA A 423 9.18 -13.94 -12.49
CA ALA A 423 8.16 -14.96 -12.71
C ALA A 423 7.13 -14.98 -11.58
N MET A 424 7.59 -14.90 -10.32
CA MET A 424 6.71 -14.82 -9.15
C MET A 424 5.76 -13.61 -9.24
N LEU A 425 6.26 -12.45 -9.65
CA LEU A 425 5.43 -11.24 -9.80
C LEU A 425 4.38 -11.34 -10.92
N ARG A 426 4.49 -12.29 -11.85
CA ARG A 426 3.50 -12.48 -12.93
C ARG A 426 2.32 -13.35 -12.50
N MET A 427 2.51 -14.24 -11.53
CA MET A 427 1.44 -15.03 -10.91
C MET A 427 0.61 -14.17 -9.97
#